data_AF-A0AAU4ZMM8-F1
#
_entry.id   AF-A0AAU4ZMM8-F1
#
_cell.length_a   1.000
_cell.length_b   1.000
_cell.length_c   1.000
_cell.angle_alpha   90.00
_cell.angle_beta   90.00
_cell.angle_gamma   90.00
#
_symmetry.space_group_name_H-M   'P 1'
#
loop_
_entity.id
_entity.type
_entity.pdbx_description
1 polymer ?
#
loop_
_entity_poly.entity_id
_entity_poly.type
_entity_poly.pdbx_seq_one_letter_code
_entity_poly.pdbx_strand_id
1 'polypeptide(L)'
;MKGFAETEGELCPDCKAGPGPENACVGVGMPIQMWHTPDCPQWTIMQINFEAGSRSIKEQDAWAKGVFPAAHERLKQAAAAMPPDTPAQPFIDALTELVQAQADTTGFVVLHKWAEILERHFPPRLPDPDDVGE
;
A
#
# COMPACT_ATOMS: atom_id res chain seq x y z
N MET A 1 -24.09 10.70 -26.06
CA MET A 1 -23.60 10.14 -24.78
C MET A 1 -24.67 10.41 -23.74
N LYS A 2 -25.29 9.37 -23.17
CA LYS A 2 -26.25 9.55 -22.07
C LYS A 2 -25.47 9.96 -20.83
N GLY A 3 -25.77 11.16 -20.35
CA GLY A 3 -25.08 11.83 -19.25
C GLY A 3 -25.10 11.00 -17.97
N PHE A 4 -24.00 11.11 -17.24
CA PHE A 4 -23.82 10.57 -15.91
C PHE A 4 -25.01 10.95 -15.02
N ALA A 5 -25.46 10.01 -14.19
CA ALA A 5 -26.58 10.22 -13.29
C ALA A 5 -26.32 11.44 -12.39
N GLU A 6 -27.23 12.41 -12.42
CA GLU A 6 -27.35 13.47 -11.43
C GLU A 6 -27.75 12.82 -10.10
N THR A 7 -26.79 12.20 -9.41
CA THR A 7 -26.95 11.98 -7.99
C THR A 7 -26.89 13.35 -7.34
N GLU A 8 -27.98 13.79 -6.70
CA GLU A 8 -28.03 14.88 -5.73
C GLU A 8 -27.05 14.58 -4.58
N GLY A 9 -25.75 14.68 -4.86
CA GLY A 9 -24.68 14.77 -3.89
C GLY A 9 -24.43 16.26 -3.67
N GLU A 10 -24.70 16.71 -2.45
CA GLU A 10 -24.77 18.11 -2.03
C GLU A 10 -23.70 19.00 -2.68
N LEU A 11 -24.17 20.01 -3.42
CA LEU A 11 -23.33 21.05 -4.00
C LEU A 11 -22.31 21.55 -2.95
N CYS A 12 -21.06 21.76 -3.37
CA CYS A 12 -20.01 22.27 -2.50
C CYS A 12 -20.53 23.46 -1.66
N PRO A 13 -20.42 23.44 -0.32
CA PRO A 13 -21.00 24.48 0.52
C PRO A 13 -20.44 25.87 0.22
N ASP A 14 -19.20 25.94 -0.25
CA ASP A 14 -18.48 27.20 -0.45
C ASP A 14 -18.77 27.85 -1.81
N CYS A 15 -18.90 27.06 -2.89
CA CYS A 15 -19.09 27.61 -4.24
C CYS A 15 -20.39 27.20 -4.94
N LYS A 16 -21.14 26.24 -4.38
CA LYS A 16 -22.41 25.72 -4.91
C LYS A 16 -22.36 25.34 -6.40
N ALA A 17 -21.18 24.95 -6.88
CA ALA A 17 -20.97 24.62 -8.29
C ALA A 17 -21.71 23.33 -8.66
N GLY A 18 -22.27 23.30 -9.87
CA GLY A 18 -22.84 22.11 -10.49
C GLY A 18 -22.01 21.65 -11.69
N PRO A 19 -22.52 20.67 -12.46
CA PRO A 19 -21.89 20.24 -13.71
C PRO A 19 -21.70 21.41 -14.67
N GLY A 20 -20.48 21.61 -15.14
CA GLY A 20 -20.13 22.69 -16.07
C GLY A 20 -18.76 22.45 -16.70
N PRO A 21 -18.51 22.94 -17.92
CA PRO A 21 -17.26 22.70 -18.63
C PRO A 21 -16.03 23.32 -17.95
N GLU A 22 -16.23 24.38 -17.16
CA GLU A 22 -15.21 25.07 -16.38
C GLU A 22 -15.06 24.56 -14.94
N ASN A 23 -15.97 23.68 -14.48
CA ASN A 23 -15.99 23.20 -13.10
C ASN A 23 -15.25 21.87 -12.97
N ALA A 24 -14.53 21.70 -11.86
CA ALA A 24 -13.85 20.45 -11.54
C ALA A 24 -14.82 19.52 -10.79
N CYS A 25 -14.91 18.25 -11.23
CA CYS A 25 -15.63 17.20 -10.52
C CYS A 25 -14.65 16.27 -9.81
N VAL A 26 -14.88 16.00 -8.53
CA VAL A 26 -13.97 15.25 -7.67
C VAL A 26 -14.75 14.23 -6.86
N GLY A 27 -14.23 13.00 -6.78
CA GLY A 27 -14.80 11.98 -5.90
C GLY A 27 -14.45 12.28 -4.43
N VAL A 28 -15.46 12.39 -3.57
CA VAL A 28 -15.29 12.61 -2.11
C VAL A 28 -15.55 11.33 -1.29
N GLY A 29 -15.66 10.20 -1.97
CA GLY A 29 -15.91 8.86 -1.43
C GLY A 29 -16.92 8.15 -2.33
N MET A 30 -16.55 7.03 -2.94
CA MET A 30 -17.42 6.34 -3.92
C MET A 30 -18.81 6.03 -3.30
N PRO A 31 -19.95 6.42 -3.91
CA PRO A 31 -20.16 7.02 -5.23
C PRO A 31 -20.33 8.58 -5.23
N ILE A 32 -20.03 9.26 -4.13
CA ILE A 32 -20.25 10.70 -3.94
C ILE A 32 -19.23 11.52 -4.75
N GLN A 33 -19.74 12.38 -5.60
CA GLN A 33 -18.99 13.36 -6.38
C GLN A 33 -19.37 14.78 -5.96
N MET A 34 -18.42 15.70 -6.01
CA MET A 34 -18.62 17.11 -5.71
C MET A 34 -18.01 17.98 -6.81
N TRP A 35 -18.74 19.03 -7.19
CA TRP A 35 -18.31 20.00 -8.19
C TRP A 35 -17.78 21.27 -7.54
N HIS A 36 -16.75 21.86 -8.15
CA HIS A 36 -16.15 23.12 -7.72
C HIS A 36 -15.89 24.08 -8.88
N THR A 37 -16.12 25.38 -8.65
CA THR A 37 -15.62 26.43 -9.55
C THR A 37 -14.10 26.60 -9.37
N PRO A 38 -13.39 27.16 -10.37
CA PRO A 38 -11.95 27.40 -10.27
C PRO A 38 -11.53 28.24 -9.04
N ASP A 39 -12.36 29.21 -8.65
CA ASP A 39 -12.09 30.13 -7.54
C ASP A 39 -12.60 29.62 -6.18
N CYS A 40 -13.07 28.37 -6.09
CA CYS A 40 -13.57 27.80 -4.84
C CYS A 40 -12.43 27.62 -3.81
N PRO A 41 -12.57 28.13 -2.58
CA PRO A 41 -11.55 27.92 -1.53
C PRO A 41 -11.32 26.45 -1.19
N GLN A 42 -12.36 25.62 -1.06
CA GLN A 42 -12.20 24.17 -0.84
C GLN A 42 -11.43 23.51 -1.97
N TRP A 43 -11.72 23.89 -3.22
CA TRP A 43 -11.02 23.33 -4.37
C TRP A 43 -9.53 23.67 -4.34
N THR A 44 -9.21 24.91 -4.04
CA THR A 44 -7.81 25.36 -3.90
C THR A 44 -7.09 24.58 -2.81
N ILE A 45 -7.70 24.43 -1.61
CA ILE A 45 -7.12 23.66 -0.50
C ILE A 45 -6.91 22.20 -0.92
N MET A 46 -7.89 21.61 -1.60
CA MET A 46 -7.80 20.22 -2.02
C MET A 46 -6.70 19.99 -3.05
N GLN A 47 -6.53 20.89 -4.03
CA GLN A 47 -5.41 20.85 -4.96
C GLN A 47 -4.06 20.92 -4.24
N ILE A 48 -3.90 21.86 -3.30
CA ILE A 48 -2.69 21.98 -2.48
C ILE A 48 -2.40 20.67 -1.74
N ASN A 49 -3.42 20.07 -1.12
CA ASN A 49 -3.26 18.81 -0.38
C ASN A 49 -2.90 17.65 -1.31
N PHE A 50 -3.50 17.57 -2.50
CA PHE A 50 -3.14 16.56 -3.49
C PHE A 50 -1.69 16.71 -3.97
N GLU A 51 -1.25 17.93 -4.26
CA GLU A 51 0.14 18.20 -4.67
C GLU A 51 1.14 17.90 -3.55
N ALA A 52 0.84 18.34 -2.33
CA ALA A 52 1.67 18.07 -1.15
C ALA A 52 1.74 16.56 -0.86
N GLY A 53 0.61 15.86 -0.95
CA GLY A 53 0.54 14.41 -0.82
C GLY A 53 1.36 13.69 -1.90
N SER A 54 1.20 14.09 -3.17
CA SER A 54 1.97 13.53 -4.28
C SER A 54 3.47 13.75 -4.11
N ARG A 55 3.88 14.94 -3.65
CA ARG A 55 5.28 15.25 -3.36
C ARG A 55 5.81 14.40 -2.22
N SER A 56 5.07 14.29 -1.11
CA SER A 56 5.44 13.45 0.03
C SER A 56 5.65 12.00 -0.38
N ILE A 57 4.76 11.43 -1.20
CA ILE A 57 4.91 10.06 -1.71
C ILE A 57 6.19 9.92 -2.55
N LYS A 58 6.49 10.88 -3.44
CA LYS A 58 7.71 10.86 -4.26
C LYS A 58 8.97 10.97 -3.41
N GLU A 59 8.96 11.83 -2.39
CA GLU A 59 10.08 12.01 -1.46
C GLU A 59 10.32 10.74 -0.63
N GLN A 60 9.26 10.11 -0.13
CA GLN A 60 9.34 8.84 0.59
C GLN A 60 9.86 7.71 -0.28
N ASP A 61 9.38 7.59 -1.53
CA ASP A 61 9.85 6.59 -2.49
C ASP A 61 11.33 6.78 -2.85
N ALA A 62 11.75 8.04 -3.09
CA ALA A 62 13.15 8.36 -3.35
C ALA A 62 14.05 8.05 -2.15
N TRP A 63 13.62 8.40 -0.94
CA TRP A 63 14.32 8.05 0.29
C TRP A 63 14.43 6.53 0.46
N ALA A 64 13.34 5.80 0.28
CA ALA A 64 13.31 4.35 0.42
C ALA A 64 14.27 3.69 -0.58
N LYS A 65 14.25 4.11 -1.86
CA LYS A 65 15.20 3.62 -2.88
C LYS A 65 16.65 3.86 -2.51
N GLY A 66 16.96 4.99 -1.87
CA GLY A 66 18.31 5.31 -1.40
C GLY A 66 18.75 4.50 -0.18
N VAL A 67 17.85 4.21 0.77
CA VAL A 67 18.17 3.58 2.06
C VAL A 67 18.04 2.06 2.03
N PHE A 68 17.08 1.53 1.28
CA PHE A 68 16.69 0.12 1.31
C PHE A 68 17.85 -0.85 1.02
N PRO A 69 18.73 -0.64 0.01
CA PRO A 69 19.84 -1.55 -0.24
C PRO A 69 20.76 -1.74 0.97
N ALA A 70 21.14 -0.65 1.64
CA ALA A 70 22.01 -0.72 2.82
C ALA A 70 21.28 -1.31 4.03
N ALA A 71 19.97 -1.05 4.18
CA ALA A 71 19.18 -1.67 5.23
C ALA A 71 19.03 -3.18 5.04
N HIS A 72 18.83 -3.62 3.80
CA HIS A 72 18.74 -5.03 3.43
C HIS A 72 20.05 -5.77 3.72
N GLU A 73 21.21 -5.18 3.40
CA GLU A 73 22.50 -5.80 3.71
C GLU A 73 22.74 -5.91 5.22
N ARG A 74 22.32 -4.92 6.03
CA ARG A 74 22.37 -5.03 7.50
C ARG A 74 21.50 -6.17 8.02
N LEU A 75 20.32 -6.40 7.42
CA LEU A 75 19.46 -7.54 7.77
C LEU A 75 20.15 -8.86 7.46
N LYS A 76 20.74 -9.02 6.27
CA LYS A 76 21.48 -10.23 5.89
C LYS A 76 22.64 -10.52 6.85
N GLN A 77 23.39 -9.48 7.21
CA GLN A 77 24.48 -9.60 8.18
C GLN A 77 23.98 -10.04 9.56
N ALA A 78 22.88 -9.46 10.03
CA ALA A 78 22.26 -9.84 11.30
C ALA A 78 21.76 -11.29 11.27
N ALA A 79 21.10 -11.71 10.19
CA ALA A 79 20.66 -13.09 9.98
C ALA A 79 21.84 -14.07 9.99
N ALA A 80 22.93 -13.74 9.29
CA ALA A 80 24.14 -14.57 9.23
C ALA A 80 24.92 -14.67 10.56
N ALA A 81 24.73 -13.70 11.46
CA ALA A 81 25.36 -13.70 12.78
C ALA A 81 24.61 -14.55 13.82
N MET A 82 23.37 -14.98 13.52
CA MET A 82 22.61 -15.84 14.41
C MET A 82 23.21 -17.26 14.41
N PRO A 83 23.24 -17.94 15.57
CA PRO A 83 23.64 -19.35 15.61
C PRO A 83 22.76 -20.17 14.66
N PRO A 84 23.32 -21.15 13.94
CA PRO A 84 22.50 -22.10 13.20
C PRO A 84 21.62 -22.91 14.17
N ASP A 85 20.54 -23.48 13.64
CA ASP A 85 19.61 -24.35 14.37
C ASP A 85 18.89 -23.70 15.56
N THR A 86 18.75 -22.37 15.54
CA THR A 86 17.88 -21.69 16.51
C THR A 86 16.40 -22.03 16.22
N PRO A 87 15.53 -22.09 17.25
CA PRO A 87 14.09 -22.22 17.02
C PRO A 87 13.48 -21.08 16.18
N ALA A 88 14.19 -19.96 16.05
CA ALA A 88 13.80 -18.82 15.23
C ALA A 88 14.23 -18.94 13.76
N GLN A 89 15.01 -19.97 13.39
CA GLN A 89 15.58 -20.10 12.04
C GLN A 89 14.52 -20.01 10.93
N PRO A 90 13.36 -20.69 11.01
CA PRO A 90 12.33 -20.57 9.97
C PRO A 90 11.81 -19.14 9.80
N PHE A 91 11.75 -18.36 10.87
CA PHE A 91 11.36 -16.94 10.80
C PHE A 91 12.43 -16.08 10.14
N ILE A 92 13.70 -16.33 10.46
CA ILE A 92 14.85 -15.61 9.89
C ILE A 92 14.91 -15.87 8.38
N ASP A 93 14.74 -17.13 7.97
CA ASP A 93 14.79 -17.53 6.57
C ASP A 93 13.60 -16.94 5.79
N ALA A 94 12.38 -17.05 6.32
CA ALA A 94 11.18 -16.46 5.72
C ALA A 94 11.30 -14.93 5.56
N LEU A 95 11.77 -14.23 6.58
CA LEU A 95 11.95 -12.79 6.54
C LEU A 95 13.03 -12.39 5.53
N THR A 96 14.14 -13.11 5.49
CA THR A 96 15.24 -12.83 4.54
C THR A 96 14.78 -13.05 3.10
N GLU A 97 14.07 -14.15 2.83
CA GLU A 97 13.52 -14.43 1.50
C GLU A 97 12.51 -13.37 1.08
N LEU A 98 11.65 -12.93 2.01
CA LEU A 98 10.67 -11.91 1.74
C LEU A 98 11.32 -10.55 1.40
N VAL A 99 12.30 -10.12 2.18
CA VAL A 99 12.99 -8.85 1.94
C VAL A 99 13.77 -8.91 0.63
N GLN A 100 14.35 -10.07 0.29
CA GLN A 100 14.96 -10.29 -1.02
C GLN A 100 13.93 -10.21 -2.15
N ALA A 101 12.77 -10.87 -2.02
CA ALA A 101 11.69 -10.78 -3.00
C ALA A 101 11.20 -9.35 -3.21
N GLN A 102 11.13 -8.55 -2.14
CA GLN A 102 10.80 -7.12 -2.16
C GLN A 102 11.88 -6.28 -2.85
N ALA A 103 13.15 -6.69 -2.79
CA ALA A 103 14.27 -6.04 -3.47
C ALA A 103 14.28 -6.29 -4.98
N ASP A 104 13.87 -7.50 -5.40
CA ASP A 104 13.93 -7.94 -6.79
C ASP A 104 12.72 -7.49 -7.63
N THR A 105 11.72 -6.83 -7.01
CA THR A 105 10.54 -6.31 -7.68
C THR A 105 10.51 -4.78 -7.70
N THR A 106 9.85 -4.20 -8.71
CA THR A 106 9.47 -2.79 -8.72
C THR A 106 8.08 -2.62 -8.10
N GLY A 107 7.96 -2.80 -6.78
CA GLY A 107 6.68 -2.65 -6.07
C GLY A 107 6.57 -3.57 -4.85
N PHE A 108 5.36 -3.77 -4.33
CA PHE A 108 5.13 -4.65 -3.17
C PHE A 108 5.23 -6.14 -3.53
N VAL A 109 5.68 -6.97 -2.58
CA VAL A 109 5.48 -8.42 -2.66
C VAL A 109 3.97 -8.71 -2.65
N VAL A 110 3.49 -9.33 -3.72
CA VAL A 110 2.07 -9.67 -3.92
C VAL A 110 1.66 -10.91 -3.08
N LEU A 111 0.36 -11.00 -2.75
CA LEU A 111 -0.16 -11.97 -1.79
C LEU A 111 0.20 -13.43 -2.09
N HIS A 112 0.18 -13.86 -3.36
CA HIS A 112 0.50 -15.25 -3.68
C HIS A 112 1.97 -15.59 -3.41
N LYS A 113 2.89 -14.64 -3.67
CA LYS A 113 4.31 -14.84 -3.39
C LYS A 113 4.56 -14.85 -1.88
N TRP A 114 3.86 -13.99 -1.16
CA TRP A 114 3.86 -14.00 0.31
C TRP A 114 3.42 -15.35 0.87
N ALA A 115 2.28 -15.88 0.38
CA ALA A 115 1.76 -17.18 0.79
C ALA A 115 2.73 -18.33 0.48
N GLU A 116 3.33 -18.34 -0.71
CA GLU A 116 4.33 -19.34 -1.12
C GLU A 116 5.55 -19.37 -0.18
N ILE A 117 6.06 -18.20 0.22
CA ILE A 117 7.19 -18.11 1.16
C ILE A 117 6.76 -18.64 2.54
N LEU A 118 5.60 -18.22 3.04
CA LEU A 118 5.13 -18.66 4.34
C LEU A 118 4.86 -20.16 4.40
N GLU A 119 4.23 -20.76 3.39
CA GLU A 119 3.98 -22.21 3.39
C GLU A 119 5.28 -23.03 3.38
N ARG A 120 6.34 -22.54 2.74
CA ARG A 120 7.63 -23.23 2.71
C ARG A 120 8.30 -23.28 4.08
N HIS A 121 8.23 -22.19 4.84
CA HIS A 121 8.89 -22.07 6.14
C HIS A 121 8.00 -22.46 7.31
N PHE A 122 6.67 -22.42 7.12
CA PHE A 122 5.65 -22.79 8.10
C PHE A 122 4.62 -23.73 7.46
N PRO A 123 5.02 -24.95 7.06
CA PRO A 123 4.10 -25.88 6.43
C PRO A 123 2.96 -26.23 7.40
N PRO A 124 1.75 -26.53 6.87
CA PRO A 124 0.65 -26.98 7.70
C PRO A 124 1.10 -28.23 8.48
N ARG A 125 0.79 -28.25 9.78
CA ARG A 125 0.94 -29.47 10.56
C ARG A 125 -0.03 -30.49 9.99
N LEU A 126 0.52 -31.56 9.40
CA LEU A 126 -0.29 -32.73 9.10
C LEU A 126 -0.75 -33.31 10.44
N PRO A 127 -2.02 -33.74 10.55
CA PRO A 127 -2.45 -34.48 11.73
C PRO A 127 -1.52 -35.68 11.90
N ASP A 128 -0.91 -35.77 13.08
CA ASP A 128 -0.10 -36.93 13.41
C ASP A 128 -1.05 -38.14 13.50
N PRO A 129 -0.81 -39.25 12.79
CA PRO A 129 -1.64 -40.45 12.93
C PRO A 129 -1.70 -40.98 14.37
N ASP A 130 -0.77 -40.57 15.24
CA ASP A 130 -0.76 -40.89 16.67
C ASP A 130 -1.52 -39.87 17.55
N ASP A 131 -2.06 -38.79 16.96
CA ASP A 131 -2.95 -37.82 17.62
C ASP A 131 -4.38 -38.41 17.68
N VAL A 132 -4.51 -39.56 18.36
CA VAL A 132 -5.80 -40.15 18.69
C VAL A 132 -6.40 -39.28 19.80
N GLY A 133 -7.34 -38.41 19.41
CA GLY A 133 -8.00 -37.45 20.29
C GLY A 133 -8.44 -38.07 21.62
N GLU A 134 -8.05 -37.38 22.70
CA GLU A 134 -8.65 -37.51 24.03
C GLU A 134 -9.92 -36.66 24.13
#